data_AF-A0A251YK86-F1
#
_entry.id   AF-A0A251YK86-F1
#
_cell.length_a   1.000
_cell.length_b   1.000
_cell.length_c   1.000
_cell.angle_alpha   90.00
_cell.angle_beta   90.00
_cell.angle_gamma   90.00
#
_symmetry.space_group_name_H-M   'P 1'
#
loop_
_entity.id
_entity.type
_entity.pdbx_description
1 polymer ?
#
loop_
_entity_poly.entity_id
_entity_poly.type
_entity_poly.pdbx_seq_one_letter_code
_entity_poly.pdbx_strand_id
1 'polypeptide(L)'
;MDPVRRLMFWLRVPFVADAALVVIGIALLVGGDGVGWWVLVFAGLRAVVGVVAIVWIAPRMIARLGSDDGGDGGDAEPPAPDARPARR
;
A
#
# COMPACT_ATOMS: atom_id res chain seq x y z
N MET A 1 -8.97 -17.47 0.30
CA MET A 1 -8.95 -16.49 -0.81
C MET A 1 -7.49 -16.16 -1.09
N ASP A 2 -7.04 -16.26 -2.34
CA ASP A 2 -5.66 -15.90 -2.71
C ASP A 2 -5.36 -14.45 -2.31
N PRO A 3 -4.36 -14.19 -1.44
CA PRO A 3 -3.98 -12.84 -1.01
C PRO A 3 -3.68 -11.92 -2.20
N VAL A 4 -3.07 -12.49 -3.25
CA VAL A 4 -2.72 -11.80 -4.49
C VAL A 4 -3.96 -11.34 -5.26
N ARG A 5 -5.02 -12.16 -5.36
CA ARG A 5 -6.29 -11.76 -6.01
C ARG A 5 -6.95 -10.61 -5.27
N ARG A 6 -6.92 -10.63 -3.94
CA ARG A 6 -7.48 -9.55 -3.10
C ARG A 6 -6.68 -8.25 -3.24
N LEU A 7 -5.35 -8.35 -3.34
CA LEU A 7 -4.48 -7.22 -3.61
C LEU A 7 -4.75 -6.60 -4.99
N MET A 8 -4.83 -7.44 -6.03
CA MET A 8 -5.17 -7.03 -7.39
C MET A 8 -6.56 -6.40 -7.49
N PHE A 9 -7.54 -6.93 -6.74
CA PHE A 9 -8.88 -6.33 -6.66
C PHE A 9 -8.83 -4.92 -6.06
N TRP A 10 -8.15 -4.76 -4.92
CA TRP A 10 -8.00 -3.45 -4.26
C TRP A 10 -7.26 -2.42 -5.11
N LEU A 11 -6.32 -2.87 -5.96
CA LEU A 11 -5.63 -1.99 -6.89
C LEU A 11 -6.47 -1.66 -8.13
N ARG A 12 -7.26 -2.62 -8.62
CA ARG A 12 -8.09 -2.46 -9.82
C ARG A 12 -9.27 -1.53 -9.59
N VAL A 13 -9.90 -1.59 -8.42
CA VAL A 13 -11.05 -0.75 -8.05
C VAL A 13 -10.78 0.76 -8.23
N PRO A 14 -9.73 1.36 -7.64
CA PRO A 14 -9.45 2.78 -7.81
C PRO A 14 -9.12 3.12 -9.25
N PHE A 15 -8.37 2.26 -9.95
CA PHE A 15 -8.04 2.50 -11.36
C PHE A 15 -9.28 2.53 -12.26
N VAL A 16 -10.22 1.61 -12.05
CA VAL A 16 -11.50 1.58 -12.77
C VAL A 16 -12.36 2.80 -12.41
N ALA A 17 -12.35 3.23 -11.14
CA ALA A 17 -13.06 4.43 -10.72
C ALA A 17 -12.51 5.70 -11.38
N ASP A 18 -11.18 5.85 -11.46
CA ASP A 18 -10.54 6.97 -12.16
C ASP A 18 -10.86 6.96 -13.65
N ALA A 19 -10.82 5.78 -14.31
CA ALA A 19 -11.20 5.67 -15.71
C ALA A 19 -12.68 6.04 -15.95
N ALA A 20 -13.58 5.59 -15.07
CA ALA A 20 -14.99 5.97 -15.12
C ALA A 20 -15.18 7.47 -14.92
N LEU A 21 -14.48 8.08 -13.96
CA LEU A 21 -14.51 9.53 -13.73
C LEU A 21 -14.03 10.31 -14.94
N VAL A 22 -12.97 9.86 -15.63
CA VAL A 22 -12.51 10.50 -16.87
C VAL A 22 -13.59 10.43 -17.95
N VAL A 23 -14.20 9.26 -18.16
CA VAL A 23 -15.28 9.08 -19.14
C VAL A 23 -16.47 9.98 -18.81
N ILE A 24 -16.87 10.04 -17.53
CA ILE A 24 -17.97 10.89 -17.06
C ILE A 24 -17.62 12.38 -17.26
N GLY A 25 -16.41 12.80 -16.89
CA GLY A 25 -15.97 14.19 -17.06
C GLY A 25 -15.99 14.63 -18.52
N ILE A 26 -15.54 13.76 -19.44
CA ILE A 26 -15.62 14.01 -20.89
C ILE A 26 -17.07 14.09 -21.36
N ALA A 27 -17.92 13.14 -20.95
CA ALA A 27 -19.33 13.13 -21.33
C ALA A 27 -20.07 14.39 -20.88
N LEU A 28 -19.82 14.86 -19.65
CA LEU A 28 -20.37 16.10 -19.12
C LEU A 28 -19.91 17.33 -19.93
N LEU A 29 -18.61 17.39 -20.29
CA LEU A 29 -18.08 18.47 -21.12
C LEU A 29 -18.71 18.50 -22.52
N VAL A 30 -18.90 17.34 -23.14
CA VAL A 30 -19.60 17.24 -24.43
C VAL A 30 -21.07 17.68 -24.30
N GLY A 31 -21.69 17.43 -23.15
CA GLY A 31 -23.04 17.90 -22.81
C GLY A 31 -23.13 19.41 -22.52
N GLY A 32 -22.00 20.13 -22.47
CA GLY A 32 -21.95 21.56 -22.16
C GLY A 32 -21.94 21.88 -20.65
N ASP A 33 -21.85 20.87 -19.78
CA ASP A 33 -21.78 21.05 -18.34
C ASP A 33 -20.34 21.34 -17.90
N GLY A 34 -20.11 22.57 -17.41
CA GLY A 34 -18.82 23.02 -16.87
C GLY A 34 -18.33 22.20 -15.67
N VAL A 35 -19.19 21.39 -15.05
CA VAL A 35 -18.83 20.44 -13.98
C VAL A 35 -17.85 19.38 -14.49
N GLY A 36 -17.93 19.00 -15.78
CA GLY A 36 -17.01 18.01 -16.37
C GLY A 36 -15.54 18.42 -16.26
N TRP A 37 -15.24 19.72 -16.32
CA TRP A 37 -13.89 20.24 -16.10
C TRP A 37 -13.37 19.92 -14.70
N TRP A 38 -14.17 20.15 -13.66
CA TRP A 38 -13.80 19.85 -12.28
C TRP A 38 -13.63 18.36 -12.03
N VAL A 39 -14.45 17.52 -12.66
CA VAL A 39 -14.32 16.06 -12.59
C VAL A 39 -13.00 15.60 -13.20
N LEU A 40 -12.59 16.16 -14.34
CA LEU A 40 -11.30 15.84 -14.96
C LEU A 40 -10.11 16.31 -14.13
N VAL A 41 -10.17 17.52 -13.56
CA VAL A 41 -9.13 18.02 -12.64
C VAL A 41 -9.00 17.11 -11.43
N PHE A 42 -10.12 16.69 -10.84
CA PHE A 42 -10.12 15.76 -9.71
C PHE A 42 -9.52 14.41 -10.07
N ALA A 43 -9.95 13.80 -11.18
CA ALA A 43 -9.41 12.53 -11.67
C ALA A 43 -7.90 12.63 -11.95
N GLY A 44 -7.47 13.74 -12.56
CA GLY A 44 -6.05 14.02 -12.80
C GLY A 44 -5.24 14.14 -11.51
N LEU A 45 -5.71 14.93 -10.55
CA LEU A 45 -5.06 15.08 -9.25
C LEU A 45 -5.00 13.74 -8.49
N ARG A 46 -6.08 12.95 -8.54
CA ARG A 46 -6.17 11.63 -7.91
C ARG A 46 -5.12 10.66 -8.49
N ALA A 47 -4.98 10.64 -9.81
CA ALA A 47 -3.97 9.84 -10.49
C ALA A 47 -2.54 10.26 -10.08
N VAL A 48 -2.26 11.57 -10.03
CA VAL A 48 -0.95 12.09 -9.57
C VAL A 48 -0.67 11.67 -8.14
N VAL A 49 -1.62 11.81 -7.22
CA VAL A 49 -1.47 11.38 -5.82
C VAL A 49 -1.22 9.87 -5.75
N GLY A 50 -1.91 9.06 -6.56
CA GLY A 50 -1.68 7.62 -6.65
C GLY A 50 -0.26 7.27 -7.10
N VAL A 51 0.26 7.97 -8.12
CA VAL A 51 1.63 7.79 -8.61
C VAL A 51 2.65 8.22 -7.57
N VAL A 52 2.48 9.40 -6.96
CA VAL A 52 3.37 9.91 -5.91
C VAL A 52 3.41 8.95 -4.73
N ALA A 53 2.26 8.43 -4.31
CA ALA A 53 2.18 7.45 -3.23
C ALA A 53 3.01 6.21 -3.56
N ILE A 54 2.88 5.63 -4.76
CA ILE A 54 3.67 4.45 -5.18
C ILE A 54 5.16 4.76 -5.22
N VAL A 55 5.55 5.88 -5.83
CA VAL A 55 6.96 6.29 -6.00
C VAL A 55 7.63 6.58 -4.65
N TRP A 56 6.89 7.05 -3.65
CA TRP A 56 7.41 7.28 -2.29
C TRP A 56 7.36 6.03 -1.40
N ILE A 57 6.31 5.21 -1.51
CA ILE A 57 6.15 4.01 -0.68
C ILE A 57 7.09 2.88 -1.10
N ALA A 58 7.33 2.68 -2.40
CA ALA A 58 8.21 1.63 -2.90
C ALA A 58 9.66 1.73 -2.32
N PRO A 59 10.36 2.88 -2.37
CA PRO A 59 11.69 3.00 -1.77
C PRO A 59 11.64 2.93 -0.24
N ARG A 60 10.58 3.45 0.40
CA ARG A 60 10.42 3.38 1.86
C ARG A 60 10.21 1.96 2.36
N MET A 61 9.53 1.10 1.60
CA MET A 61 9.33 -0.32 1.94
C MET A 61 10.60 -1.14 1.75
N ILE A 62 11.35 -0.93 0.66
CA ILE A 62 12.65 -1.59 0.44
C ILE A 62 13.65 -1.20 1.54
N ALA A 63 13.66 0.07 1.95
CA ALA A 63 14.51 0.54 3.04
C ALA A 63 14.17 -0.10 4.41
N ARG A 64 12.89 -0.46 4.64
CA ARG A 64 12.46 -1.18 5.85
C ARG A 64 12.79 -2.67 5.80
N LEU A 65 12.61 -3.31 4.64
CA LEU A 65 13.00 -4.71 4.44
C LEU A 65 14.52 -4.92 4.56
N GLY A 66 15.33 -3.91 4.19
CA GLY A 66 16.78 -3.94 4.44
C GLY A 66 17.19 -3.65 5.89
N SER A 67 16.26 -3.26 6.77
CA SER A 67 16.51 -3.05 8.20
C SER A 67 16.06 -4.24 9.07
N ASP A 68 15.24 -5.15 8.53
CA ASP A 68 14.81 -6.38 9.22
C ASP A 68 15.79 -7.55 9.05
N ASP A 69 16.85 -7.41 8.23
CA ASP A 69 17.91 -8.44 8.07
C ASP A 69 19.12 -8.23 9.03
N GLY A 70 18.95 -7.36 10.03
CA GLY A 70 20.01 -6.95 10.97
C GLY A 70 19.65 -7.11 12.45
N GLY A 71 18.72 -8.00 12.79
CA GLY A 71 18.20 -8.16 14.15
C GLY A 71 18.08 -9.62 14.58
N ASP A 72 19.24 -10.21 14.89
CA ASP A 72 19.42 -11.15 16.00
C ASP A 72 18.62 -12.47 15.94
N GLY A 73 19.24 -13.49 15.33
CA GLY A 73 19.04 -14.89 15.71
C GLY A 73 19.59 -15.18 17.11
N GLY A 74 19.10 -14.42 18.10
CA GLY A 74 19.42 -14.52 19.50
C GLY A 74 18.19 -15.00 20.27
N ASP A 75 17.71 -16.21 19.95
CA ASP A 75 17.07 -17.05 20.96
C ASP A 75 18.15 -17.37 22.01
N ALA A 76 18.50 -16.36 22.80
CA ALA A 76 19.17 -16.53 24.07
C ALA A 76 18.18 -17.26 24.97
N GLU A 77 18.13 -18.58 24.79
CA GLU A 77 17.74 -19.49 25.84
C GLU A 77 18.52 -19.04 27.09
N PRO A 78 17.83 -18.52 28.12
CA PRO A 78 18.52 -18.08 29.32
C PRO A 78 19.27 -19.29 29.87
N PRO A 79 20.56 -19.17 30.21
CA PRO A 79 21.31 -20.30 30.74
C PRO A 79 20.58 -20.78 31.99
N ALA A 80 19.96 -21.95 31.90
CA ALA A 80 19.34 -22.60 33.03
C ALA A 80 20.43 -22.72 34.10
N PRO A 81 20.27 -22.09 35.27
CA PRO A 81 21.28 -22.19 36.31
C PRO A 81 21.39 -23.65 36.72
N ASP A 82 22.62 -24.15 36.56
CA ASP A 82 23.03 -25.52 36.81
C ASP A 82 22.52 -26.05 38.14
N ALA A 83 22.19 -27.33 38.09
CA ALA A 83 21.78 -28.17 39.19
C ALA A 83 22.72 -28.12 40.41
N ARG A 84 22.14 -28.18 41.62
CA ARG A 84 22.38 -29.20 42.69
C ARG A 84 22.08 -28.67 44.11
N PRO A 85 21.94 -29.53 45.14
CA PRO A 85 21.23 -30.80 45.21
C PRO A 85 20.30 -30.86 46.47
N ALA A 86 19.51 -31.93 46.56
CA ALA A 86 18.70 -32.28 47.73
C ALA A 86 19.45 -32.18 49.08
N ARG A 87 18.86 -31.50 50.06
CA ARG A 87 19.10 -31.78 51.48
C ARG A 87 17.78 -31.92 52.23
N ARG A 88 17.53 -33.20 52.52
CA ARG A 88 16.76 -33.87 53.56
C ARG A 88 16.35 -33.04 54.77
#